data_AF-A0A967T0K2-F1
#
_entry.id   AF-A0A967T0K2-F1
#
_cell.length_a   1.000
_cell.length_b   1.000
_cell.length_c   1.000
_cell.angle_alpha   90.00
_cell.angle_beta   90.00
_cell.angle_gamma   90.00
#
_symmetry.space_group_name_H-M   'P 1'
#
loop_
_entity.id
_entity.type
_entity.pdbx_description
1 polymer ?
#
loop_
_entity_poly.entity_id
_entity_poly.type
_entity_poly.pdbx_seq_one_letter_code
_entity_poly.pdbx_strand_id
1 'polypeptide(L)'
;QTLNAFNSSTANISGGSIYGVIVWDYTTVKLSGTGNVTTLHVYVSGTINMMGGTAEYLGAIDSGTVNIYGGLITESLGAWNDAVVNIYGYDFNYDPMGGSRDGGQLTGFWLDSTAFIIDLYGTDTYSHINLIPEPCSLLLLALGCLFLKRKK
;
A
#
# COMPACT_ATOMS: atom_id res chain seq x y z
N GLN A 1 18.34 11.47 6.49
CA GLN A 1 17.39 12.25 7.33
C GLN A 1 16.27 11.32 7.75
N THR A 2 15.78 11.44 8.98
CA THR A 2 14.70 10.60 9.52
C THR A 2 13.53 11.48 9.90
N LEU A 3 12.32 11.08 9.52
CA LEU A 3 11.07 11.76 9.88
C LEU A 3 10.29 10.87 10.85
N ASN A 4 10.05 11.38 12.05
CA ASN A 4 9.16 10.73 13.02
C ASN A 4 7.90 11.57 13.18
N ALA A 5 6.74 10.93 13.06
CA ALA A 5 5.44 11.58 13.16
C ALA A 5 4.59 10.87 14.23
N PHE A 6 4.05 11.64 15.18
CA PHE A 6 3.35 11.17 16.39
C PHE A 6 2.08 11.96 16.65
N ASN A 7 1.23 11.48 17.58
CA ASN A 7 0.10 12.22 18.18
C ASN A 7 -0.87 12.84 17.16
N SER A 8 -1.34 12.04 16.19
CA SER A 8 -2.33 12.47 15.19
C SER A 8 -1.81 13.47 14.15
N SER A 9 -0.51 13.44 13.86
CA SER A 9 0.08 14.29 12.83
C SER A 9 -0.18 13.76 11.41
N THR A 10 -0.02 14.64 10.42
CA THR A 10 -0.02 14.25 9.01
C THR A 10 1.26 14.73 8.35
N ALA A 11 1.98 13.83 7.68
CA ALA A 11 3.14 14.19 6.86
C ALA A 11 2.90 13.81 5.39
N ASN A 12 3.32 14.69 4.49
CA ASN A 12 3.24 14.48 3.05
C ASN A 12 4.67 14.45 2.47
N ILE A 13 5.00 13.37 1.77
CA ILE A 13 6.28 13.18 1.10
C ILE A 13 5.97 13.08 -0.39
N SER A 14 6.11 14.19 -1.12
CA SER A 14 5.81 14.28 -2.55
C SER A 14 7.06 14.37 -3.45
N GLY A 15 8.24 14.48 -2.84
CA GLY A 15 9.54 14.58 -3.52
C GLY A 15 10.71 14.52 -2.54
N GLY A 16 11.93 14.40 -3.08
CA GLY A 16 13.15 14.24 -2.29
C GLY A 16 13.36 12.81 -1.80
N SER A 17 14.44 12.60 -1.04
CA SER A 17 14.79 11.29 -0.47
C SER A 17 14.87 11.39 1.06
N ILE A 18 14.19 10.47 1.74
CA ILE A 18 14.18 10.32 3.19
C ILE A 18 14.69 8.93 3.51
N TYR A 19 15.59 8.82 4.49
CA TYR A 19 16.18 7.53 4.82
C TYR A 19 15.21 6.68 5.64
N GLY A 20 14.65 7.24 6.70
CA GLY A 20 13.73 6.51 7.59
C GLY A 20 12.50 7.32 7.90
N VAL A 21 11.34 6.69 7.82
CA VAL A 21 10.07 7.22 8.28
C VAL A 21 9.43 6.19 9.17
N ILE A 22 9.15 6.59 10.41
CA ILE A 22 8.45 5.74 11.37
C ILE A 22 7.17 6.46 11.80
N VAL A 23 6.05 5.75 11.65
CA VAL A 23 4.71 6.25 11.90
C VAL A 23 4.12 5.51 13.10
N TRP A 24 3.63 6.25 14.08
CA TRP A 24 3.00 5.70 15.29
C TRP A 24 1.68 6.42 15.60
N ASP A 25 0.83 5.78 16.38
CA ASP A 25 -0.45 6.29 16.88
C ASP A 25 -1.38 6.69 15.73
N TYR A 26 -2.35 7.58 15.93
CA TYR A 26 -3.29 8.04 14.90
C TYR A 26 -2.67 8.93 13.79
N THR A 27 -1.37 8.77 13.53
CA THR A 27 -0.61 9.53 12.54
C THR A 27 -0.83 8.98 11.14
N THR A 28 -0.91 9.90 10.17
CA THR A 28 -0.99 9.54 8.75
C THR A 28 0.23 10.05 7.97
N VAL A 29 0.92 9.16 7.27
CA VAL A 29 1.93 9.53 6.26
C VAL A 29 1.39 9.28 4.87
N LYS A 30 1.59 10.23 3.97
CA LYS A 30 1.24 10.14 2.56
C LYS A 30 2.50 10.18 1.71
N LEU A 31 2.77 9.10 0.96
CA LEU A 31 3.84 9.04 -0.03
C LEU A 31 3.24 9.18 -1.43
N SER A 32 3.73 10.14 -2.20
CA SER A 32 3.24 10.42 -3.55
C SER A 32 4.31 11.06 -4.44
N GLY A 33 3.98 11.30 -5.71
CA GLY A 33 4.86 11.99 -6.65
C GLY A 33 6.19 11.25 -6.84
N THR A 34 7.30 11.97 -6.66
CA THR A 34 8.67 11.45 -6.80
C THR A 34 9.35 11.23 -5.45
N GLY A 35 8.58 11.20 -4.35
CA GLY A 35 9.12 10.92 -3.02
C GLY A 35 9.78 9.55 -2.96
N ASN A 36 10.97 9.49 -2.39
CA ASN A 36 11.73 8.26 -2.18
C ASN A 36 11.99 8.05 -0.69
N VAL A 37 11.65 6.87 -0.16
CA VAL A 37 11.87 6.52 1.24
C VAL A 37 12.57 5.17 1.33
N THR A 38 13.75 5.12 1.96
CA THR A 38 14.45 3.83 2.12
C THR A 38 13.69 2.91 3.07
N THR A 39 13.37 3.35 4.29
CA THR A 39 12.58 2.56 5.25
C THR A 39 11.32 3.31 5.67
N LEU A 40 10.16 2.75 5.38
CA LEU A 40 8.86 3.33 5.67
C LEU A 40 8.02 2.34 6.47
N HIS A 41 7.99 2.51 7.79
CA HIS A 41 7.28 1.60 8.70
C HIS A 41 6.15 2.32 9.43
N VAL A 42 5.05 1.59 9.64
CA VAL A 42 3.94 2.01 10.48
C VAL A 42 3.68 1.02 11.59
N TYR A 43 3.42 1.58 12.77
CA TYR A 43 3.13 0.87 14.00
C TYR A 43 1.80 1.37 14.58
N VAL A 44 1.23 0.58 15.48
CA VAL A 44 0.14 0.90 16.43
C VAL A 44 -0.80 2.02 15.97
N SER A 45 -1.90 1.66 15.30
CA SER A 45 -2.95 2.58 14.81
C SER A 45 -2.51 3.63 13.78
N GLY A 46 -1.24 3.62 13.39
CA GLY A 46 -0.72 4.49 12.34
C GLY A 46 -1.24 4.10 10.97
N THR A 47 -1.20 5.05 10.04
CA THR A 47 -1.58 4.83 8.66
C THR A 47 -0.52 5.35 7.70
N ILE A 48 -0.09 4.52 6.76
CA ILE A 48 0.62 4.95 5.55
C ILE A 48 -0.33 4.84 4.37
N ASN A 49 -0.39 5.90 3.55
CA ASN A 49 -1.06 5.90 2.26
C ASN A 49 -0.01 6.12 1.16
N MET A 50 0.30 5.08 0.42
CA MET A 50 1.22 5.12 -0.72
C MET A 50 0.41 5.24 -2.01
N MET A 51 0.42 6.43 -2.61
CA MET A 51 -0.29 6.74 -3.86
C MET A 51 0.66 6.79 -5.06
N GLY A 52 1.96 6.69 -4.81
CA GLY A 52 3.03 6.85 -5.78
C GLY A 52 4.38 6.86 -5.07
N GLY A 53 5.42 7.37 -5.73
CA GLY A 53 6.78 7.40 -5.17
C GLY A 53 7.42 6.02 -5.08
N THR A 54 8.50 5.95 -4.32
CA THR A 54 9.30 4.73 -4.12
C THR A 54 9.55 4.49 -2.64
N ALA A 55 9.30 3.26 -2.19
CA ALA A 55 9.76 2.76 -0.90
C ALA A 55 10.72 1.59 -1.14
N GLU A 56 11.86 1.52 -0.47
CA GLU A 56 12.68 0.29 -0.55
C GLU A 56 12.06 -0.78 0.34
N TYR A 57 11.96 -0.49 1.64
CA TYR A 57 11.33 -1.34 2.64
C TYR A 57 10.05 -0.68 3.14
N LEU A 58 8.91 -1.35 2.92
CA LEU A 58 7.60 -0.92 3.42
C LEU A 58 7.09 -1.94 4.43
N GLY A 59 6.69 -1.49 5.62
CA GLY A 59 6.33 -2.38 6.72
C GLY A 59 5.11 -1.92 7.50
N ALA A 60 4.20 -2.85 7.78
CA ALA A 60 3.11 -2.68 8.73
C ALA A 60 3.34 -3.58 9.96
N ILE A 61 3.36 -3.02 11.17
CA ILE A 61 3.69 -3.75 12.40
C ILE A 61 2.64 -3.44 13.46
N ASP A 62 2.33 -4.42 14.32
CA ASP A 62 1.26 -4.32 15.33
C ASP A 62 -0.07 -3.93 14.67
N SER A 63 -0.89 -3.06 15.25
CA SER A 63 -2.13 -2.60 14.60
C SER A 63 -1.93 -1.51 13.54
N GLY A 64 -0.75 -1.44 12.91
CA GLY A 64 -0.45 -0.49 11.84
C GLY A 64 -1.15 -0.82 10.53
N THR A 65 -1.53 0.21 9.76
CA THR A 65 -2.21 0.06 8.48
C THR A 65 -1.43 0.68 7.32
N VAL A 66 -1.23 -0.08 6.24
CA VAL A 66 -0.65 0.41 4.98
C VAL A 66 -1.69 0.29 3.88
N ASN A 67 -1.96 1.38 3.16
CA ASN A 67 -2.83 1.41 1.99
C ASN A 67 -1.99 1.74 0.75
N ILE A 68 -2.02 0.87 -0.27
CA ILE A 68 -1.19 0.96 -1.47
C ILE A 68 -2.07 1.10 -2.70
N TYR A 69 -2.01 2.27 -3.35
CA TYR A 69 -2.78 2.60 -4.55
C TYR A 69 -1.89 2.68 -5.81
N GLY A 70 -0.57 2.74 -5.63
CA GLY A 70 0.41 2.87 -6.69
C GLY A 70 1.81 3.15 -6.14
N GLY A 71 2.77 3.31 -7.04
CA GLY A 71 4.18 3.50 -6.72
C GLY A 71 5.00 2.22 -6.87
N LEU A 72 6.24 2.27 -6.36
CA LEU A 72 7.21 1.19 -6.49
C LEU A 72 7.78 0.78 -5.13
N ILE A 73 7.70 -0.51 -4.82
CA ILE A 73 8.39 -1.12 -3.68
C ILE A 73 9.57 -1.91 -4.24
N THR A 74 10.80 -1.49 -3.96
CA THR A 74 11.97 -2.06 -4.65
C THR A 74 12.61 -3.23 -3.94
N GLU A 75 12.48 -3.34 -2.61
CA GLU A 75 13.08 -4.43 -1.84
C GLU A 75 12.01 -5.37 -1.28
N SER A 76 11.16 -4.89 -0.37
CA SER A 76 10.16 -5.76 0.23
C SER A 76 9.01 -5.05 0.92
N LEU A 77 7.86 -5.72 0.91
CA LEU A 77 6.72 -5.42 1.77
C LEU A 77 6.68 -6.44 2.92
N GLY A 78 6.58 -5.96 4.16
CA GLY A 78 6.44 -6.81 5.36
C GLY A 78 5.19 -6.46 6.17
N ALA A 79 4.56 -7.47 6.78
CA ALA A 79 3.46 -7.28 7.71
C ALA A 79 3.51 -8.30 8.86
N TRP A 80 3.31 -7.83 10.09
CA TRP A 80 3.41 -8.67 11.30
C TRP A 80 2.36 -8.30 12.36
N ASN A 81 2.03 -9.26 13.22
CA ASN A 81 1.06 -9.14 14.32
C ASN A 81 -0.36 -8.83 13.80
N ASP A 82 -1.03 -7.80 14.33
CA ASP A 82 -2.39 -7.43 13.92
C ASP A 82 -2.41 -6.44 12.73
N ALA A 83 -1.34 -6.43 11.93
CA ALA A 83 -1.13 -5.43 10.90
C ALA A 83 -2.05 -5.66 9.71
N VAL A 84 -2.37 -4.58 9.02
CA VAL A 84 -3.22 -4.64 7.84
C VAL A 84 -2.54 -3.95 6.67
N VAL A 85 -2.41 -4.67 5.56
CA VAL A 85 -1.99 -4.09 4.28
C VAL A 85 -3.13 -4.20 3.29
N ASN A 86 -3.55 -3.08 2.73
CA ASN A 86 -4.58 -3.01 1.70
C ASN A 86 -3.93 -2.65 0.37
N ILE A 87 -4.09 -3.50 -0.64
CA ILE A 87 -3.54 -3.28 -1.98
C ILE A 87 -4.69 -3.10 -2.97
N TYR A 88 -4.73 -1.94 -3.62
CA TYR A 88 -5.77 -1.56 -4.57
C TYR A 88 -5.24 -1.72 -5.99
N GLY A 89 -5.84 -2.63 -6.76
CA GLY A 89 -5.33 -3.05 -8.06
C GLY A 89 -6.21 -4.12 -8.68
N TYR A 90 -5.72 -4.82 -9.70
CA TYR A 90 -6.42 -5.94 -10.31
C TYR A 90 -5.45 -6.98 -10.88
N ASP A 91 -6.01 -8.13 -11.27
CA ASP A 91 -5.27 -9.28 -11.83
C ASP A 91 -4.10 -9.74 -10.94
N PHE A 92 -4.41 -9.88 -9.64
CA PHE A 92 -3.45 -10.28 -8.63
C PHE A 92 -3.03 -11.73 -8.81
N ASN A 93 -1.72 -11.97 -8.80
CA ASN A 93 -1.15 -13.31 -8.79
C ASN A 93 -0.10 -13.42 -7.68
N TYR A 94 -0.30 -14.37 -6.78
CA TYR A 94 0.63 -14.67 -5.69
C TYR A 94 1.40 -15.97 -5.99
N ASP A 95 2.72 -15.86 -6.03
CA ASP A 95 3.63 -17.00 -6.11
C ASP A 95 4.35 -17.18 -4.76
N PRO A 96 3.99 -18.21 -3.96
CA PRO A 96 4.63 -18.45 -2.67
C PRO A 96 6.10 -18.89 -2.78
N MET A 97 6.54 -19.34 -3.96
CA MET A 97 7.92 -19.74 -4.24
C MET A 97 8.72 -18.63 -4.93
N GLY A 98 8.06 -17.54 -5.31
CA GLY A 98 8.68 -16.37 -5.95
C GLY A 98 9.34 -15.42 -4.95
N GLY A 99 10.04 -14.42 -5.48
CA GLY A 99 10.67 -13.37 -4.69
C GLY A 99 11.92 -13.81 -3.93
N SER A 100 12.48 -12.90 -3.13
CA SER A 100 13.80 -13.04 -2.50
C SER A 100 13.81 -13.00 -0.96
N ARG A 101 12.62 -12.90 -0.32
CA ARG A 101 12.48 -12.58 1.10
C ARG A 101 11.61 -13.56 1.90
N ASP A 102 11.49 -14.80 1.42
CA ASP A 102 10.79 -15.92 2.07
C ASP A 102 9.27 -15.74 2.30
N GLY A 103 8.65 -14.65 1.82
CA GLY A 103 7.20 -14.43 1.86
C GLY A 103 6.45 -14.68 0.55
N GLY A 104 7.18 -15.00 -0.52
CA GLY A 104 6.64 -15.10 -1.88
C GLY A 104 6.69 -13.77 -2.64
N GLN A 105 6.08 -13.74 -3.82
CA GLN A 105 5.98 -12.57 -4.68
C GLN A 105 4.52 -12.33 -5.10
N LEU A 106 4.08 -11.08 -5.01
CA LEU A 106 2.78 -10.64 -5.48
C LEU A 106 2.95 -9.77 -6.73
N THR A 107 2.26 -10.15 -7.80
CA THR A 107 2.18 -9.36 -9.04
C THR A 107 0.75 -8.95 -9.33
N GLY A 108 0.60 -7.96 -10.20
CA GLY A 108 -0.70 -7.49 -10.67
C GLY A 108 -0.57 -6.14 -11.36
N PHE A 109 -1.67 -5.41 -11.44
CA PHE A 109 -1.73 -4.08 -12.03
C PHE A 109 -2.36 -3.06 -11.10
N TRP A 110 -1.81 -1.85 -11.08
CA TRP A 110 -2.45 -0.68 -10.51
C TRP A 110 -3.64 -0.24 -11.38
N LEU A 111 -4.47 0.66 -10.86
CA LEU A 111 -5.67 1.14 -11.57
C LEU A 111 -5.36 1.90 -12.87
N ASP A 112 -4.13 2.40 -13.02
CA ASP A 112 -3.65 3.04 -14.24
C ASP A 112 -3.05 2.05 -15.26
N SER A 113 -3.24 0.75 -15.04
CA SER A 113 -2.68 -0.36 -15.83
C SER A 113 -1.15 -0.50 -15.76
N THR A 114 -0.48 0.21 -14.86
CA THR A 114 0.93 -0.04 -14.58
C THR A 114 1.08 -1.36 -13.84
N ALA A 115 1.90 -2.27 -14.37
CA ALA A 115 2.20 -3.53 -13.71
C ALA A 115 3.05 -3.29 -12.45
N PHE A 116 2.84 -4.13 -11.44
CA PHE A 116 3.69 -4.16 -10.25
C PHE A 116 4.16 -5.58 -9.94
N ILE A 117 5.28 -5.63 -9.24
CA ILE A 117 5.89 -6.83 -8.67
C ILE A 117 6.35 -6.42 -7.27
N ILE A 118 5.91 -7.15 -6.25
CA ILE A 118 6.23 -6.87 -4.85
C ILE A 118 6.71 -8.17 -4.21
N ASP A 119 7.96 -8.17 -3.76
CA ASP A 119 8.50 -9.24 -2.93
C ASP A 119 7.97 -9.08 -1.49
N LEU A 120 7.48 -10.18 -0.92
CA LEU A 120 6.94 -10.21 0.43
C LEU A 120 8.00 -10.73 1.41
N TYR A 121 8.14 -10.04 2.55
CA TYR A 121 9.11 -10.41 3.58
C TYR A 121 8.47 -11.32 4.63
N GLY A 122 9.00 -12.54 4.78
CA GLY A 122 8.52 -13.52 5.74
C GLY A 122 7.20 -14.17 5.35
N THR A 123 7.06 -15.44 5.75
CA THR A 123 5.96 -16.33 5.35
C THR A 123 4.57 -15.83 5.74
N ASP A 124 4.49 -14.97 6.76
CA ASP A 124 3.22 -14.52 7.33
C ASP A 124 2.72 -13.24 6.65
N THR A 125 3.55 -12.52 5.88
CA THR A 125 3.15 -11.23 5.31
C THR A 125 1.89 -11.35 4.45
N TYR A 126 1.78 -12.39 3.62
CA TYR A 126 0.65 -12.55 2.72
C TYR A 126 -0.70 -12.67 3.46
N SER A 127 -0.75 -13.27 4.66
CA SER A 127 -2.00 -13.41 5.42
C SER A 127 -2.53 -12.09 5.99
N HIS A 128 -1.73 -11.02 5.97
CA HIS A 128 -2.11 -9.68 6.41
C HIS A 128 -2.55 -8.77 5.24
N ILE A 129 -2.51 -9.29 4.00
CA ILE A 129 -2.82 -8.52 2.80
C ILE A 129 -4.28 -8.72 2.41
N ASN A 130 -5.01 -7.60 2.35
CA ASN A 130 -6.31 -7.52 1.68
C ASN A 130 -6.09 -7.04 0.24
N LEU A 131 -6.36 -7.93 -0.72
CA LEU A 131 -6.39 -7.58 -2.13
C LEU A 131 -7.76 -7.00 -2.48
N ILE A 132 -7.79 -5.74 -2.85
CA ILE A 132 -9.02 -4.99 -3.10
C ILE A 132 -9.11 -4.71 -4.60
N PRO A 133 -9.77 -5.59 -5.39
CA PRO A 133 -10.12 -5.27 -6.76
C PRO A 133 -10.99 -4.02 -6.79
N GLU A 134 -10.95 -3.24 -7.88
CA GLU A 134 -11.77 -2.03 -7.98
C GLU A 134 -13.19 -2.29 -7.45
N PRO A 135 -13.70 -1.43 -6.55
CA PRO A 135 -15.07 -1.57 -6.12
C PRO A 135 -15.93 -1.49 -7.37
N CYS A 136 -16.99 -2.30 -7.40
CA CYS A 136 -18.05 -2.30 -8.41
C CYS A 136 -18.67 -0.91 -8.65
N SER A 137 -18.15 0.19 -8.11
CA SER A 137 -18.46 1.58 -8.36
C SER A 137 -18.60 1.92 -9.85
N LEU A 138 -17.75 1.40 -10.75
CA LEU A 138 -17.96 1.61 -12.19
C LEU A 138 -19.18 0.85 -12.71
N LEU A 139 -19.38 -0.38 -12.25
CA LEU A 139 -20.59 -1.16 -12.54
C LEU A 139 -21.84 -0.48 -11.94
N LEU A 140 -21.76 0.06 -10.74
CA LEU A 140 -22.84 0.75 -10.02
C LEU A 140 -23.15 2.11 -10.66
N LEU A 141 -22.14 2.83 -11.14
CA LEU A 141 -22.29 4.05 -11.92
C LEU A 141 -22.92 3.75 -13.28
N ALA A 142 -22.46 2.70 -13.98
CA ALA A 142 -23.04 2.25 -15.24
C ALA A 142 -24.51 1.83 -15.06
N LEU A 143 -24.80 1.02 -14.03
CA LEU A 143 -26.16 0.61 -13.67
C LEU A 143 -27.00 1.82 -13.24
N GLY A 144 -26.48 2.73 -12.43
CA GLY A 144 -27.14 3.96 -12.03
C GLY A 144 -27.51 4.85 -13.22
N CYS A 145 -26.59 5.05 -14.16
CA CYS A 145 -26.84 5.74 -15.43
C CYS A 145 -27.91 5.04 -16.28
N LEU A 146 -27.90 3.71 -16.35
CA LEU A 146 -28.93 2.90 -17.03
C LEU A 146 -30.32 3.09 -16.40
N PHE A 147 -30.42 3.07 -15.07
CA PHE A 147 -31.68 3.29 -14.36
C PHE A 147 -32.20 4.72 -14.51
N LEU A 148 -31.33 5.73 -14.57
CA LEU A 148 -31.71 7.12 -14.85
C LEU A 148 -32.22 7.32 -16.29
N LYS A 149 -31.66 6.58 -17.27
CA LYS A 149 -32.10 6.62 -18.67
C LYS A 149 -33.52 6.07 -18.89
N ARG A 150 -33.98 5.14 -18.04
CA ARG A 150 -35.33 4.56 -18.12
C ARG A 150 -36.44 5.45 -17.52
N LYS A 151 -36.08 6.54 -16.84
CA LYS A 151 -37.04 7.47 -16.21
C LYS A 151 -37.28 8.76 -17.03
N LYS A 152 -36.82 8.82 -18.28
CA LYS A 152 -37.22 9.82 -19.27
C LYS A 152 -38.02 9.13 -20.37
#